data_AF-A0A345NWV2-F1
#
_entry.id   AF-A0A345NWV2-F1
#
_cell.length_a   1.000
_cell.length_b   1.000
_cell.length_c   1.000
_cell.angle_alpha   90.00
_cell.angle_beta   90.00
_cell.angle_gamma   90.00
#
_symmetry.space_group_name_H-M   'P 1'
#
loop_
_entity.id
_entity.type
_entity.pdbx_description
1 polymer ?
#
loop_
_entity_poly.entity_id
_entity_poly.type
_entity_poly.pdbx_seq_one_letter_code
_entity_poly.pdbx_strand_id
1 'polypeptide(L)'
;MANQTTRGKSTLDYEKIVQTDDFKALVKRKQTFSRPYVIFFFAAYFALPLLTGYTTILEKPAIGAMNFTWIYAFSMFVMVWVFTSIYMNKAKHFDTDVDKIIEKNVLK
;
A
#
# COMPACT_ATOMS: atom_id res chain seq x y z
N MET A 1 46.01 -28.45 -0.88
CA MET A 1 45.63 -28.18 0.53
C MET A 1 45.12 -26.74 0.55
N ALA A 2 43.87 -26.38 0.82
CA ALA A 2 42.86 -27.00 1.67
C ALA A 2 41.48 -27.04 1.00
N ASN A 3 40.80 -28.16 1.23
CA ASN A 3 39.38 -28.39 1.00
C ASN A 3 38.55 -27.53 1.97
N GLN A 4 37.56 -26.80 1.47
CA GLN A 4 36.41 -26.39 2.28
C GLN A 4 35.10 -26.70 1.54
N THR A 5 34.81 -27.99 1.45
CA THR A 5 33.42 -28.48 1.46
C THR A 5 32.98 -28.62 2.92
N THR A 6 31.99 -27.84 3.36
CA THR A 6 30.83 -28.27 4.17
C THR A 6 30.10 -27.08 4.81
N ARG A 7 28.87 -26.79 4.35
CA ARG A 7 27.67 -26.92 5.19
C ARG A 7 26.42 -26.69 4.35
N GLY A 8 25.62 -27.75 4.23
CA GLY A 8 24.27 -27.69 3.72
C GLY A 8 23.47 -26.64 4.49
N LYS A 9 23.00 -25.66 3.74
CA LYS A 9 21.86 -24.86 4.10
C LYS A 9 21.03 -24.95 2.83
N SER A 10 19.84 -25.54 2.92
CA SER A 10 18.77 -25.39 1.94
C SER A 10 18.38 -23.91 1.89
N THR A 11 19.31 -23.06 1.45
CA THR A 11 19.17 -21.63 1.36
C THR A 11 18.34 -21.37 0.14
N LEU A 12 17.04 -21.27 0.39
CA LEU A 12 16.12 -20.48 -0.40
C LEU A 12 16.88 -19.32 -1.09
N ASP A 13 17.09 -19.46 -2.39
CA ASP A 13 17.84 -18.51 -3.20
C ASP A 13 16.88 -17.38 -3.60
N TYR A 14 16.64 -16.46 -2.65
CA TYR A 14 15.69 -15.36 -2.82
C TYR A 14 16.01 -14.51 -4.05
N GLU A 15 17.27 -14.42 -4.44
CA GLU A 15 17.71 -13.66 -5.62
C GLU A 15 17.14 -14.27 -6.91
N LYS A 16 17.10 -15.61 -7.02
CA LYS A 16 16.42 -16.30 -8.12
C LYS A 16 14.91 -16.12 -8.07
N ILE A 17 14.30 -16.18 -6.89
CA ILE A 17 12.84 -16.04 -6.74
C ILE A 17 12.37 -14.65 -7.17
N VAL A 18 13.10 -13.58 -6.80
CA VAL A 18 12.76 -12.21 -7.20
C VAL A 18 12.83 -12.01 -8.73
N GLN A 19 13.68 -12.78 -9.41
CA GLN A 19 13.80 -12.74 -10.86
C GLN A 19 12.70 -13.52 -11.60
N THR A 20 11.97 -14.40 -10.91
CA THR A 20 10.86 -15.17 -11.52
C THR A 20 9.72 -14.27 -11.99
N ASP A 21 9.06 -14.70 -13.08
CA ASP A 21 7.90 -13.99 -13.61
C ASP A 21 6.71 -14.00 -12.65
N ASP A 22 6.57 -15.06 -11.85
CA ASP A 22 5.54 -15.19 -10.80
C ASP A 22 5.70 -14.07 -9.74
N PHE A 23 6.92 -13.81 -9.27
CA PHE A 23 7.20 -12.74 -8.30
C PHE A 23 7.02 -11.35 -8.91
N LYS A 24 7.49 -11.12 -10.14
CA LYS A 24 7.29 -9.85 -10.84
C LYS A 24 5.80 -9.55 -11.06
N ALA A 25 5.01 -10.56 -11.42
CA ALA A 25 3.56 -10.44 -11.55
C ALA A 25 2.90 -10.08 -10.22
N LEU A 26 3.33 -10.69 -9.11
CA LEU A 26 2.86 -10.35 -7.76
C LEU A 26 3.14 -8.87 -7.41
N VAL A 27 4.36 -8.40 -7.65
CA VAL A 27 4.74 -6.99 -7.42
C VAL A 27 3.88 -6.05 -8.25
N LYS A 28 3.63 -6.37 -9.53
CA LYS A 28 2.79 -5.56 -10.42
C LYS A 28 1.33 -5.49 -9.92
N ARG A 29 0.78 -6.59 -9.39
CA ARG A 29 -0.55 -6.61 -8.77
C ARG A 29 -0.60 -5.71 -7.52
N LYS A 30 0.41 -5.78 -6.66
CA LYS A 30 0.52 -4.93 -5.46
C LYS A 30 0.57 -3.43 -5.82
N GLN A 31 1.37 -3.07 -6.81
CA GLN A 31 1.51 -1.67 -7.26
C GLN A 31 0.23 -1.14 -7.90
N THR A 32 -0.44 -1.96 -8.72
CA THR A 32 -1.70 -1.56 -9.39
C THR A 32 -2.82 -1.36 -8.38
N PHE A 33 -2.83 -2.16 -7.31
CA PHE A 33 -3.79 -2.00 -6.22
C PHE A 33 -3.60 -0.69 -5.44
N SER A 34 -2.36 -0.30 -5.13
CA SER A 34 -2.09 0.90 -4.32
C SER A 34 -2.25 2.21 -5.10
N ARG A 35 -1.96 2.21 -6.40
CA ARG A 35 -1.96 3.40 -7.28
C ARG A 35 -3.23 4.27 -7.20
N PRO A 36 -4.47 3.75 -7.32
CA PRO A 36 -5.66 4.59 -7.26
C PRO A 36 -5.84 5.29 -5.91
N TYR A 37 -5.49 4.64 -4.80
CA TYR A 37 -5.59 5.23 -3.47
C TYR A 37 -4.61 6.39 -3.28
N VAL A 38 -3.38 6.25 -3.81
CA VAL A 38 -2.39 7.33 -3.79
C VAL A 38 -2.89 8.53 -4.60
N ILE A 39 -3.42 8.30 -5.81
CA ILE A 39 -3.97 9.38 -6.64
C ILE A 39 -5.14 10.06 -5.94
N PHE A 40 -6.06 9.30 -5.36
CA PHE A 40 -7.20 9.84 -4.61
C PHE A 40 -6.73 10.67 -3.41
N PHE A 41 -5.75 10.17 -2.65
CA PHE A 41 -5.19 10.89 -1.52
C PHE A 41 -4.60 12.24 -1.95
N PHE A 42 -3.82 12.26 -3.04
CA PHE A 42 -3.28 13.51 -3.58
C PHE A 42 -4.38 14.46 -4.04
N ALA A 43 -5.40 13.94 -4.75
CA ALA A 43 -6.52 14.74 -5.19
C ALA A 43 -7.27 15.37 -4.00
N ALA A 44 -7.54 14.60 -2.94
CA ALA A 44 -8.14 15.10 -1.71
C ALA A 44 -7.23 16.15 -1.06
N TYR A 45 -5.95 15.84 -0.86
CA TYR A 45 -4.99 16.75 -0.25
C TYR A 45 -4.91 18.11 -0.95
N PHE A 46 -4.86 18.13 -2.28
CA PHE A 46 -4.85 19.37 -3.07
C PHE A 46 -6.23 20.01 -3.23
N ALA A 47 -7.32 19.24 -3.11
CA ALA A 47 -8.66 19.78 -3.13
C ALA A 47 -8.86 20.78 -1.99
N LEU A 48 -8.31 20.54 -0.79
CA LEU A 48 -8.44 21.47 0.32
C LEU A 48 -7.92 22.89 -0.02
N PRO A 49 -6.64 23.13 -0.36
CA PRO A 49 -6.14 24.46 -0.69
C PRO A 49 -6.83 25.08 -1.90
N LEU A 50 -7.23 24.28 -2.89
CA LEU A 50 -8.01 24.76 -4.03
C LEU A 50 -9.40 25.23 -3.59
N LEU A 51 -10.10 24.47 -2.76
CA LEU A 51 -11.42 24.85 -2.27
C LEU A 51 -11.33 26.06 -1.34
N THR A 52 -10.34 26.12 -0.44
CA THR A 52 -10.17 27.27 0.46
C THR A 52 -9.73 28.54 -0.27
N GLY A 53 -8.95 28.41 -1.35
CA GLY A 53 -8.44 29.57 -2.10
C GLY A 53 -9.43 30.15 -3.12
N TYR A 54 -10.33 29.32 -3.65
CA TYR A 54 -11.24 29.72 -4.74
C TYR A 54 -12.73 29.67 -4.36
N THR A 55 -13.09 29.10 -3.20
CA THR A 55 -14.49 28.99 -2.77
C THR A 55 -14.69 29.35 -1.30
N THR A 56 -15.81 29.97 -0.99
CA THR A 56 -16.24 30.28 0.39
C THR A 56 -17.04 29.16 1.05
N ILE A 57 -17.17 27.99 0.39
CA ILE A 57 -17.97 26.86 0.91
C ILE A 57 -17.36 26.34 2.22
N LEU A 58 -16.03 26.29 2.31
CA LEU A 58 -15.31 25.77 3.48
C LEU A 58 -15.32 26.74 4.68
N GLU A 59 -15.57 28.02 4.43
CA GLU A 59 -15.65 29.08 5.44
C GLU A 59 -17.04 29.16 6.07
N LYS A 60 -18.06 28.65 5.38
CA LYS A 60 -19.42 28.65 5.93
C LYS A 60 -19.45 27.85 7.24
N PRO A 61 -20.08 28.39 8.29
CA PRO A 61 -20.25 27.68 9.55
C PRO A 61 -21.11 26.44 9.29
N ALA A 62 -20.63 25.29 9.75
CA ALA A 62 -21.34 24.01 9.65
C ALA A 62 -22.06 23.70 10.97
N ILE A 63 -21.35 23.78 12.10
CA ILE A 63 -21.89 23.55 13.44
C ILE A 63 -21.31 24.62 14.38
N GLY A 64 -22.14 25.60 14.78
CA GLY A 64 -21.68 26.71 15.62
C GLY A 64 -20.59 27.54 14.96
N ALA A 65 -19.48 27.80 15.66
CA ALA A 65 -18.31 28.52 15.13
C ALA A 65 -17.39 27.65 14.25
N MET A 66 -17.71 26.36 14.09
CA MET A 66 -16.88 25.39 13.38
C MET A 66 -17.32 25.32 11.91
N ASN A 67 -16.40 25.66 11.00
CA ASN A 67 -16.66 25.68 9.56
C ASN A 67 -16.44 24.29 8.92
N PHE A 68 -16.82 24.15 7.64
CA PHE A 68 -16.66 22.89 6.90
C PHE A 68 -15.20 22.42 6.76
N THR A 69 -14.22 23.31 6.95
CA THR A 69 -12.78 22.95 6.96
C THR A 69 -12.47 21.92 8.04
N TRP A 70 -13.05 22.07 9.24
CA TRP A 70 -12.84 21.12 10.32
C TRP A 70 -13.46 19.74 10.03
N ILE A 71 -14.65 19.72 9.42
CA ILE A 71 -15.30 18.47 8.99
C ILE A 71 -14.43 17.77 7.96
N TYR A 72 -13.90 18.52 6.99
CA TYR A 72 -13.00 17.98 5.99
C TYR A 72 -11.73 17.41 6.63
N ALA A 73 -11.07 18.17 7.52
CA ALA A 73 -9.88 17.70 8.22
C ALA A 73 -10.14 16.41 9.02
N PHE A 74 -11.28 16.33 9.71
CA PHE A 74 -11.68 15.11 10.40
C PHE A 74 -11.92 13.93 9.44
N SER A 75 -12.55 14.18 8.29
CA SER A 75 -12.80 13.15 7.28
C SER A 75 -11.50 12.56 6.71
N MET A 76 -10.42 13.33 6.66
CA MET A 76 -9.11 12.84 6.21
C MET A 76 -8.57 11.74 7.13
N PHE A 77 -8.79 11.83 8.45
CA PHE A 77 -8.41 10.76 9.38
C PHE A 77 -9.19 9.47 9.12
N VAL A 78 -10.51 9.61 8.96
CA VAL A 78 -11.40 8.47 8.65
C VAL A 78 -10.98 7.82 7.33
N MET A 79 -10.68 8.61 6.30
CA MET A 79 -10.17 8.13 5.03
C MET A 79 -8.88 7.31 5.20
N VAL A 80 -7.90 7.80 5.96
CA VAL A 80 -6.63 7.09 6.18
C VAL A 80 -6.86 5.76 6.90
N TRP A 81 -7.73 5.72 7.91
CA TRP A 81 -8.08 4.46 8.57
C TRP A 81 -8.74 3.45 7.63
N VAL A 82 -9.67 3.92 6.78
CA VAL A 82 -10.32 3.07 5.77
C VAL A 82 -9.27 2.50 4.81
N PHE A 83 -8.37 3.33 4.28
CA PHE A 83 -7.32 2.87 3.36
C PHE A 83 -6.36 1.89 4.02
N THR A 84 -5.96 2.17 5.26
CA THR A 84 -5.08 1.29 6.03
C THR A 84 -5.75 -0.06 6.29
N SER A 85 -7.03 -0.06 6.69
CA SER A 85 -7.82 -1.28 6.91
C SER A 85 -7.95 -2.14 5.64
N ILE A 86 -8.31 -1.50 4.53
CA ILE A 86 -8.40 -2.15 3.21
C ILE A 86 -7.05 -2.74 2.80
N TYR A 87 -5.97 -1.97 2.98
CA TYR A 87 -4.62 -2.41 2.67
C TYR A 87 -4.18 -3.60 3.53
N MET A 88 -4.38 -3.54 4.85
CA MET A 88 -4.04 -4.63 5.77
C MET A 88 -4.74 -5.94 5.37
N ASN A 89 -6.03 -5.86 4.98
CA ASN A 89 -6.74 -7.04 4.53
C ASN A 89 -6.16 -7.59 3.21
N LYS A 90 -5.83 -6.71 2.26
CA LYS A 90 -5.21 -7.10 1.00
C LYS A 90 -3.79 -7.65 1.18
N ALA A 91 -3.02 -7.12 2.13
CA ALA A 91 -1.66 -7.55 2.44
C ALA A 91 -1.63 -9.03 2.84
N LYS A 92 -2.58 -9.50 3.66
CA LYS A 92 -2.70 -10.91 4.04
C LYS A 92 -2.82 -11.84 2.83
N HIS A 93 -3.56 -11.44 1.80
CA HIS A 93 -3.67 -12.21 0.56
C HIS A 93 -2.34 -12.28 -0.20
N PHE A 94 -1.57 -11.18 -0.22
CA PHE A 94 -0.25 -11.18 -0.85
C PHE A 94 0.74 -12.05 -0.09
N ASP A 95 0.68 -12.09 1.24
CA ASP A 95 1.54 -12.98 2.05
C ASP A 95 1.28 -14.45 1.68
N THR A 96 0.02 -14.85 1.52
CA THR A 96 -0.34 -16.20 1.05
C THR A 96 0.16 -16.49 -0.38
N ASP A 97 0.12 -15.50 -1.28
CA ASP A 97 0.65 -15.66 -2.63
C ASP A 97 2.18 -15.86 -2.63
N VAL A 98 2.90 -15.18 -1.74
CA VAL A 98 4.36 -15.33 -1.58
C VAL A 98 4.70 -16.74 -1.10
N ASP A 99 3.98 -17.25 -0.09
CA ASP A 99 4.21 -18.59 0.44
C ASP A 99 4.09 -19.66 -0.64
N LYS A 100 3.07 -19.55 -1.51
CA LYS A 100 2.88 -20.46 -2.66
C LYS A 100 4.02 -20.38 -3.68
N ILE A 101 4.53 -19.18 -3.95
CA ILE A 101 5.67 -18.99 -4.86
C ILE A 101 6.93 -19.63 -4.27
N ILE A 102 7.15 -19.45 -2.97
CA ILE A 102 8.28 -20.07 -2.26
C ILE A 102 8.17 -21.59 -2.31
N GLU A 103 7.02 -22.17 -1.94
CA GLU A 103 6.78 -23.62 -1.96
C GLU A 103 7.07 -24.24 -3.34
N LYS A 104 6.55 -23.61 -4.41
CA LYS A 104 6.73 -24.05 -5.81
C LYS A 104 8.20 -24.04 -6.27
N ASN A 105 9.00 -23.08 -5.79
CA ASN A 105 10.40 -22.92 -6.22
C ASN A 105 11.41 -23.63 -5.31
N VAL A 106 10.99 -24.10 -4.14
CA VAL A 106 11.86 -24.80 -3.17
C VAL A 106 11.68 -26.32 -3.20
N LEU A 107 10.49 -26.80 -3.55
CA LEU A 107 10.19 -28.24 -3.66
C LEU A 107 10.50 -28.83 -5.05
N LYS A 108 11.26 -28.13 -5.89
CA LYS A 108 11.62 -28.53 -7.25
C LYS A 108 13.13 -28.65 -7.38
#